data_AF-A0A2S9GQL1-F1
#
_entry.id   AF-A0A2S9GQL1-F1
#
_cell.length_a   1.000
_cell.length_b   1.000
_cell.length_c   1.000
_cell.angle_alpha   90.00
_cell.angle_beta   90.00
_cell.angle_gamma   90.00
#
_symmetry.space_group_name_H-M   'P 1'
#
loop_
_entity.id
_entity.type
_entity.pdbx_description
1 polymer ?
#
loop_
_entity_poly.entity_id
_entity_poly.type
_entity_poly.pdbx_seq_one_letter_code
_entity_poly.pdbx_strand_id
1 'polypeptide(L)' 'PRLTAFGRTYAFSLMLTFLKGRLQVIDHLKRHPEIFDIDIAAPMIIAGLPRTGTTHLHSLLAADPALRSLP' A
#
# COMPACT_ATOMS: atom_id res chain seq x y z
N PRO A 1 -12.46 -3.63 -21.44
CA PRO A 1 -11.58 -2.63 -22.08
C PRO A 1 -10.86 -3.18 -23.34
N ARG A 2 -10.86 -2.42 -24.43
CA ARG A 2 -10.00 -2.72 -25.59
C ARG A 2 -8.57 -2.24 -25.29
N LEU A 3 -7.74 -3.16 -24.83
CA LEU A 3 -6.32 -2.90 -24.60
C LEU A 3 -5.52 -3.15 -25.89
N THR A 4 -4.56 -2.28 -26.16
CA THR A 4 -3.51 -2.51 -27.17
C THR A 4 -2.68 -3.74 -26.79
N ALA A 5 -1.89 -4.28 -27.72
CA ALA A 5 -0.98 -5.40 -27.42
C ALA A 5 -0.06 -5.08 -26.23
N PHE A 6 0.52 -3.88 -26.21
CA PHE A 6 1.30 -3.36 -25.08
C PHE A 6 0.48 -3.22 -23.79
N GLY A 7 -0.75 -2.71 -23.87
CA GLY A 7 -1.63 -2.60 -22.70
C GLY A 7 -1.93 -3.95 -22.06
N ARG A 8 -2.08 -5.02 -22.87
CA ARG A 8 -2.27 -6.38 -22.36
C ARG A 8 -1.03 -6.91 -21.64
N THR A 9 0.16 -6.74 -22.22
CA THR A 9 1.41 -7.20 -21.59
C THR A 9 1.73 -6.42 -20.32
N TYR A 10 1.51 -5.11 -20.32
CA TYR A 10 1.67 -4.27 -19.13
C TYR A 10 0.71 -4.69 -18.00
N ALA A 11 -0.58 -4.86 -18.32
CA ALA A 11 -1.56 -5.30 -17.33
C ALA A 11 -1.20 -6.67 -16.74
N PHE A 12 -0.73 -7.61 -17.58
CA PHE A 12 -0.25 -8.91 -17.11
C PHE A 12 0.95 -8.79 -16.16
N SER A 13 1.96 -7.99 -16.51
CA SER A 13 3.12 -7.72 -15.65
C SER A 13 2.72 -7.08 -14.31
N LEU A 14 1.76 -6.15 -14.35
CA LEU A 14 1.25 -5.49 -13.15
C LEU A 14 0.52 -6.49 -12.23
N MET A 15 -0.29 -7.37 -12.79
CA MET A 15 -0.94 -8.46 -12.02
C MET A 15 0.08 -9.38 -11.36
N LEU A 16 1.14 -9.76 -12.08
CA LEU A 16 2.22 -10.57 -11.50
C LEU A 16 2.94 -9.86 -10.36
N THR A 17 3.17 -8.55 -10.49
CA THR A 17 3.77 -7.73 -9.43
C THR A 17 2.92 -7.77 -8.16
N PHE A 18 1.61 -7.55 -8.28
CA PHE A 18 0.70 -7.60 -7.13
C PHE A 18 0.59 -9.00 -6.52
N LEU A 19 0.54 -10.05 -7.34
CA LEU A 19 0.45 -11.42 -6.84
C LEU A 19 1.73 -11.83 -6.09
N LYS A 20 2.90 -11.44 -6.60
CA LYS A 20 4.18 -11.66 -5.91
C LYS A 20 4.20 -10.96 -4.55
N GLY A 21 3.80 -9.68 -4.50
CA GLY A 21 3.70 -8.93 -3.25
C GLY A 21 2.76 -9.62 -2.25
N ARG A 22 1.60 -10.10 -2.70
CA ARG A 22 0.66 -10.84 -1.86
C ARG A 22 1.27 -12.12 -1.29
N LEU A 23 1.95 -12.92 -2.11
CA LEU A 23 2.61 -14.15 -1.64
C LEU A 23 3.70 -13.84 -0.61
N GLN A 24 4.49 -12.78 -0.82
CA GLN A 24 5.51 -12.35 0.13
C GLN A 24 4.91 -11.92 1.47
N VAL A 25 3.81 -11.16 1.48
CA VAL A 25 3.11 -10.76 2.71
C VAL A 25 2.57 -11.99 3.46
N ILE A 26 1.89 -12.90 2.76
CA ILE A 26 1.35 -14.12 3.38
C ILE A 26 2.46 -14.97 4.00
N ASP A 27 3.54 -15.15 3.26
CA ASP A 27 4.71 -15.92 3.69
C ASP A 27 5.41 -15.26 4.90
N HIS A 28 5.52 -13.93 4.92
CA HIS A 28 6.03 -13.20 6.08
C HIS A 28 5.14 -13.35 7.32
N LEU A 29 3.82 -13.18 7.18
CA LEU A 29 2.86 -13.35 8.27
C LEU A 29 2.84 -14.78 8.84
N LYS A 30 3.09 -15.80 8.00
CA LYS A 30 3.22 -17.19 8.47
C LYS A 30 4.48 -17.41 9.31
N ARG A 31 5.59 -16.74 8.97
CA ARG A 31 6.85 -16.83 9.73
C ARG A 31 6.84 -16.02 11.02
N HIS A 32 6.02 -14.96 11.05
CA HIS A 32 5.94 -14.00 12.14
C HIS A 32 4.50 -13.86 12.66
N PRO A 33 3.93 -14.91 13.29
CA PRO A 33 2.57 -14.86 13.82
C PRO A 33 2.37 -13.81 14.92
N GLU A 34 3.44 -13.38 15.60
CA GLU A 34 3.42 -12.32 16.61
C GLU A 34 2.91 -10.97 16.07
N ILE A 35 2.94 -10.75 14.75
CA ILE A 35 2.41 -9.55 14.11
C ILE A 35 0.91 -9.39 14.39
N PHE A 36 0.17 -10.48 14.53
CA PHE A 36 -1.27 -10.45 14.81
C PHE A 36 -1.61 -9.99 16.24
N ASP A 37 -0.63 -9.98 17.15
CA ASP A 37 -0.80 -9.51 18.52
C ASP A 37 -0.59 -7.99 18.67
N ILE A 38 -0.16 -7.32 17.59
CA ILE A 38 0.10 -5.87 17.60
C ILE A 38 -1.22 -5.11 17.49
N ASP A 39 -1.56 -4.35 18.53
CA ASP A 39 -2.68 -3.41 18.49
C ASP A 39 -2.32 -2.15 17.67
N ILE A 40 -3.20 -1.78 16.73
CA ILE A 40 -3.08 -0.56 15.92
C ILE A 40 -3.98 0.50 16.52
N ALA A 41 -3.49 1.17 17.56
CA ALA A 41 -4.20 2.25 18.22
C ALA A 41 -4.25 3.52 17.35
N ALA A 42 -5.45 4.10 17.22
CA ALA A 42 -5.70 5.39 16.57
C ALA A 42 -5.09 5.57 15.15
N PRO A 43 -5.41 4.71 14.17
CA PRO A 43 -4.94 4.88 12.80
C PRO A 43 -5.56 6.14 12.16
N MET A 44 -4.72 6.99 11.56
CA MET A 44 -5.17 8.13 10.78
C MET A 44 -5.28 7.78 9.31
N ILE A 45 -6.45 7.99 8.72
CA ILE A 45 -6.73 7.71 7.30
C ILE A 45 -7.02 9.03 6.58
N ILE A 46 -6.20 9.36 5.59
CA ILE A 46 -6.45 10.51 4.71
C ILE A 46 -7.30 10.05 3.53
N ALA A 47 -8.52 10.55 3.45
CA ALA A 47 -9.42 10.34 2.32
C ALA A 47 -9.77 11.68 1.67
N GLY A 48 -9.93 11.69 0.35
CA GLY A 48 -10.26 12.88 -0.43
C GLY A 48 -10.26 12.59 -1.92
N LEU A 49 -10.75 13.54 -2.70
CA LEU A 49 -10.68 13.42 -4.15
C LEU A 49 -9.23 13.50 -4.64
N PRO A 50 -8.91 12.91 -5.80
CA PRO A 50 -7.64 13.17 -6.44
C PRO A 50 -7.43 14.68 -6.59
N ARG A 51 -6.20 15.15 -6.32
CA ARG A 51 -5.78 16.55 -6.51
C ARG A 51 -6.33 17.56 -5.47
N THR A 52 -6.78 17.13 -4.30
CA THR A 52 -7.19 18.03 -3.19
C THR A 52 -6.09 18.24 -2.13
N GLY A 53 -4.82 18.08 -2.50
CA GLY A 53 -3.69 18.26 -1.57
C GLY A 53 -3.46 17.12 -0.59
N THR A 54 -4.13 15.95 -0.75
CA THR A 54 -3.96 14.78 0.13
C THR A 54 -2.51 14.29 0.21
N THR A 55 -1.74 14.37 -0.89
CA THR A 55 -0.31 14.06 -0.88
C THR A 55 0.49 15.01 0.02
N HIS A 56 0.21 16.31 -0.03
CA HIS A 56 0.91 17.30 0.79
C HIS A 56 0.57 17.11 2.27
N LEU A 57 -0.70 16.88 2.58
CA LEU A 57 -1.15 16.56 3.94
C LEU A 57 -0.49 15.28 4.46
N HIS A 58 -0.40 14.22 3.65
CA HIS A 58 0.28 12.98 4.02
C HIS A 58 1.75 13.23 4.33
N SER A 59 2.47 13.96 3.48
CA SER A 59 3.88 14.29 3.70
C SER A 59 4.11 15.12 4.96
N LEU A 60 3.20 16.06 5.28
CA LEU A 60 3.28 16.85 6.51
C LEU A 60 3.11 15.98 7.76
N LEU A 61 2.13 15.07 7.77
CA LEU A 61 1.93 14.15 8.90
C LEU A 61 3.09 13.14 9.02
N ALA A 62 3.63 12.66 7.90
CA ALA A 62 4.76 11.74 7.88
C ALA A 62 6.09 12.36 8.40
N ALA A 63 6.16 13.69 8.53
CA ALA A 63 7.33 14.37 9.08
C ALA A 63 7.42 14.29 10.62
N ASP A 64 6.33 13.95 11.31
CA ASP A 64 6.33 13.74 12.76
C ASP A 64 6.96 12.37 13.08
N PRO A 65 8.09 12.31 13.83
CA PRO A 65 8.73 11.05 14.21
C PRO A 65 7.88 10.12 15.08
N ALA A 66 6.84 10.65 15.75
CA ALA A 66 5.91 9.84 16.52
C ALA A 66 4.91 9.08 15.63
N LEU A 67 4.77 9.47 14.36
CA LEU A 67 3.88 8.85 13.40
C LEU A 67 4.64 7.92 12.46
N ARG A 68 3.97 6.85 12.03
CA ARG A 68 4.48 5.93 11.00
C ARG A 68 3.63 6.12 9.74
N SER A 69 4.30 6.38 8.62
CA SER A 69 3.67 6.44 7.30
C SER A 69 4.03 5.21 6.47
N LEU A 70 3.16 4.85 5.53
CA LEU A 70 3.47 3.86 4.51
C LEU A 70 4.22 4.56 3.36
N PRO A 71 5.43 4.11 3.00
CA PRO A 71 6.18 4.68 1.89
C PRO A 71 5.55 4.36 0.52
#